data_AF-A0A0R0LZG8-F1
#
_entry.id   AF-A0A0R0LZG8-F1
#
_cell.length_a   1.000
_cell.length_b   1.000
_cell.length_c   1.000
_cell.angle_alpha   90.00
_cell.angle_beta   90.00
_cell.angle_gamma   90.00
#
_symmetry.space_group_name_H-M   'P 1'
#
loop_
_entity.id
_entity.type
_entity.pdbx_description
1 polymer ?
#
loop_
_entity_poly.entity_id
_entity_poly.type
_entity_poly.pdbx_seq_one_letter_code
_entity_poly.pdbx_strand_id
1 'polypeptide(L)'
;MALILEKEGTRRCALEGTTPEIFTQKKFIDLINEAHVNLQDYYLARVKCIGSKNDKENITGVYFCYDARQLCKYVFEMVIGPKGRRIQIKNFTDPLYKKEIGELCFFRLSYDSETPLKAEYIGSHKDFLESNTFRTKIFYKEDPLDALSVCFHLGKKQKIQALGRNKILSILLTIILLLIIASFLILIAEKGYLRFGKGYLFSKKRYE
;
A
#
# COMPACT_ATOMS: atom_id res chain seq x y z
N MET A 1 3.46 -3.37 -25.53
CA MET A 1 2.64 -3.16 -24.32
C MET A 1 3.40 -2.21 -23.41
N ALA A 2 2.82 -1.05 -23.07
CA ALA A 2 3.49 -0.01 -22.28
C ALA A 2 2.80 0.15 -20.92
N LEU A 3 3.60 0.19 -19.87
CA LEU A 3 3.19 0.32 -18.48
C LEU A 3 3.31 1.79 -18.07
N ILE A 4 2.26 2.34 -17.46
CA ILE A 4 2.28 3.75 -17.03
C ILE A 4 2.59 3.80 -15.54
N LEU A 5 3.71 4.45 -15.21
CA LEU A 5 4.16 4.71 -13.85
C LEU A 5 3.66 6.10 -13.43
N GLU A 6 2.53 6.14 -12.71
CA GLU A 6 1.95 7.39 -12.21
C GLU A 6 2.39 7.67 -10.78
N LYS A 7 3.06 8.80 -10.57
CA LYS A 7 3.28 9.40 -9.25
C LYS A 7 2.79 10.84 -9.32
N GLU A 8 1.87 11.20 -8.42
CA GLU A 8 1.32 12.55 -8.33
C GLU A 8 2.44 13.61 -8.26
N GLY A 9 2.28 14.70 -9.01
CA GLY A 9 3.27 15.77 -9.09
C GLY A 9 4.56 15.45 -9.87
N THR A 10 4.64 14.30 -10.55
CA THR A 10 5.80 13.96 -11.40
C THR A 10 5.39 13.67 -12.84
N ARG A 11 6.35 13.77 -13.78
CA ARG A 11 6.12 13.42 -15.19
C ARG A 11 5.74 11.94 -15.29
N ARG A 12 4.70 11.65 -16.07
CA ARG A 12 4.33 10.28 -16.45
C ARG A 12 5.52 9.62 -17.15
N CYS A 13 5.88 8.44 -16.67
CA CYS A 13 6.92 7.62 -17.28
C CYS A 13 6.27 6.35 -17.81
N ALA A 14 6.60 5.97 -19.03
CA ALA A 14 6.15 4.72 -19.62
C ALA A 14 7.31 3.72 -19.62
N LEU A 15 7.05 2.51 -19.14
CA LEU A 15 7.97 1.38 -19.25
C LEU A 15 7.46 0.45 -20.36
N GLU A 16 8.27 0.20 -21.36
CA GLU A 16 7.96 -0.82 -22.36
C GLU A 16 8.09 -2.21 -21.74
N GLY A 17 7.01 -2.99 -21.76
CA GLY A 17 6.99 -4.33 -21.16
C GLY A 17 7.93 -5.32 -21.84
N THR A 18 8.35 -5.05 -23.09
CA THR A 18 9.32 -5.83 -23.85
C THR A 18 10.77 -5.60 -23.42
N THR A 19 11.03 -4.55 -22.63
CA THR A 19 12.36 -4.24 -22.13
C THR A 19 12.84 -5.36 -21.20
N PRO A 20 14.04 -5.91 -21.42
CA PRO A 20 14.62 -6.88 -20.49
C PRO A 20 14.97 -6.20 -19.16
N GLU A 21 14.65 -6.88 -18.07
CA GLU A 21 15.01 -6.47 -16.72
C GLU A 21 16.47 -6.88 -16.45
N ILE A 22 17.24 -5.99 -15.84
CA ILE A 22 18.71 -6.07 -15.81
C ILE A 22 19.23 -7.21 -14.93
N PHE A 23 18.55 -7.53 -13.83
CA PHE A 23 18.99 -8.57 -12.91
C PHE A 23 18.57 -9.97 -13.37
N THR A 24 17.35 -10.10 -13.89
CA THR A 24 16.72 -11.38 -14.24
C THR A 24 16.87 -11.75 -15.71
N GLN A 25 17.18 -10.78 -16.58
CA GLN A 25 17.25 -10.91 -18.03
C GLN A 25 15.93 -11.35 -18.70
N LYS A 26 14.84 -11.46 -17.93
CA LYS A 26 13.48 -11.69 -18.43
C LYS A 26 12.85 -10.35 -18.83
N LYS A 27 11.87 -10.37 -19.72
CA LYS A 27 11.11 -9.15 -20.03
C LYS A 27 10.21 -8.79 -18.86
N PHE A 28 10.01 -7.50 -18.62
CA PHE A 28 9.09 -7.04 -17.57
C PHE A 28 7.69 -7.63 -17.72
N ILE A 29 7.19 -7.77 -18.96
CA ILE A 29 5.87 -8.36 -19.19
C ILE A 29 5.79 -9.81 -18.72
N ASP A 30 6.85 -10.60 -18.92
CA ASP A 30 6.89 -12.01 -18.52
C ASP A 30 6.90 -12.11 -16.99
N LEU A 31 7.70 -11.29 -16.32
CA LEU A 31 7.77 -11.21 -14.85
C LEU A 31 6.43 -10.81 -14.21
N ILE A 32 5.75 -9.81 -14.79
CA ILE A 32 4.44 -9.35 -14.33
C ILE A 32 3.40 -10.46 -14.49
N ASN A 33 3.38 -11.10 -15.67
CA ASN A 33 2.46 -12.19 -15.93
C ASN A 33 2.72 -13.39 -14.99
N GLU A 34 3.99 -13.75 -14.75
CA GLU A 34 4.36 -14.78 -13.78
C GLU A 34 3.83 -14.47 -12.37
N ALA A 35 3.94 -13.22 -11.90
CA ALA A 35 3.38 -12.81 -10.61
C ALA A 35 1.85 -12.86 -10.59
N HIS A 36 1.19 -12.33 -11.63
CA HIS A 36 -0.27 -12.27 -11.70
C HIS A 36 -0.91 -13.67 -11.85
N VAL A 37 -0.28 -14.60 -12.57
CA VAL A 37 -0.70 -16.01 -12.66
C VAL A 37 -0.70 -16.67 -11.28
N ASN A 38 0.22 -16.27 -10.40
CA ASN A 38 0.28 -16.72 -9.02
C ASN A 38 -0.60 -15.90 -8.06
N LEU A 39 -1.47 -15.02 -8.57
CA LEU A 39 -2.32 -14.12 -7.78
C LEU A 39 -1.52 -13.20 -6.85
N GLN A 40 -0.38 -12.71 -7.33
CA GLN A 40 0.52 -11.83 -6.59
C GLN A 40 0.70 -10.49 -7.29
N ASP A 41 0.76 -9.41 -6.49
CA ASP A 41 1.11 -8.08 -6.97
C ASP A 41 2.57 -8.06 -7.47
N TYR A 42 2.83 -7.34 -8.56
CA TYR A 42 4.20 -7.14 -9.01
C TYR A 42 4.73 -5.77 -8.58
N TYR A 43 5.98 -5.71 -8.14
CA TYR A 43 6.58 -4.48 -7.61
C TYR A 43 7.73 -4.00 -8.50
N LEU A 44 7.62 -2.77 -8.98
CA LEU A 44 8.64 -2.08 -9.77
C LEU A 44 9.37 -1.05 -8.92
N ALA A 45 10.65 -0.87 -9.19
CA ALA A 45 11.42 0.24 -8.68
C ALA A 45 11.81 1.19 -9.82
N ARG A 46 11.57 2.48 -9.63
CA ARG A 46 11.96 3.56 -10.52
C ARG A 46 13.10 4.35 -9.89
N VAL A 47 14.20 4.46 -10.62
CA VAL A 47 15.42 5.15 -10.23
C VAL A 47 15.60 6.39 -11.11
N LYS A 48 15.98 7.51 -10.49
CA LYS A 48 16.49 8.70 -11.17
C LYS A 48 17.89 8.96 -10.66
N CYS A 49 18.86 8.98 -11.58
CA CYS A 49 20.25 9.28 -11.22
C CYS A 49 20.47 10.79 -11.06
N ILE A 50 21.44 11.16 -10.22
CA ILE A 50 21.98 12.52 -10.17
C ILE A 50 22.82 12.71 -11.44
N GLY A 51 22.60 13.82 -12.16
CA GLY A 51 23.43 14.16 -13.30
C GLY A 51 24.82 14.55 -12.89
N SER A 52 25.84 14.06 -13.61
CA SER A 52 27.17 14.64 -13.52
C SER A 52 27.27 15.83 -14.47
N LYS A 53 27.91 16.91 -14.02
CA LYS A 53 28.20 18.09 -14.87
C LYS A 53 29.07 17.74 -16.11
N ASN A 54 29.71 16.58 -16.10
CA ASN A 54 30.57 16.09 -17.20
C ASN A 54 29.85 15.13 -18.16
N ASP A 55 28.57 14.83 -17.95
CA ASP A 55 27.85 13.92 -18.82
C ASP A 55 27.44 14.60 -20.13
N LYS A 56 27.98 14.13 -21.25
CA LYS A 56 27.53 14.53 -22.61
C LYS A 56 26.10 14.03 -22.91
N GLU A 57 25.64 13.02 -22.18
CA GLU A 57 24.25 12.57 -22.19
C GLU A 57 23.53 13.17 -20.98
N ASN A 58 22.55 14.06 -21.20
CA ASN A 58 21.67 14.54 -20.13
C ASN A 58 20.80 13.38 -19.60
N ILE A 59 21.38 12.52 -18.77
CA ILE A 59 20.66 11.46 -18.02
C ILE A 59 19.85 12.10 -16.86
N THR A 60 20.03 13.41 -16.63
CA THR A 60 19.24 14.30 -15.77
C THR A 60 17.77 14.37 -16.18
N GLY A 61 17.00 13.35 -15.85
CA GLY A 61 15.58 13.26 -16.19
C GLY A 61 15.16 11.95 -16.83
N VAL A 62 16.10 11.06 -17.11
CA VAL A 62 15.80 9.69 -17.52
C VAL A 62 15.49 8.87 -16.26
N TYR A 63 14.38 8.14 -16.32
CA TYR A 63 13.99 7.21 -15.28
C TYR A 63 14.34 5.80 -15.74
N PHE A 64 14.98 5.05 -14.85
CA PHE A 64 15.28 3.64 -15.07
C PHE A 64 14.34 2.80 -14.22
N CYS A 65 13.87 1.68 -14.77
CA CYS A 65 12.97 0.77 -14.08
C CYS A 65 13.66 -0.55 -13.83
N TYR A 66 13.39 -1.13 -12.67
CA TYR A 66 13.97 -2.38 -12.18
C TYR A 66 12.89 -3.23 -11.51
N ASP A 67 13.13 -4.53 -11.41
CA ASP A 67 12.43 -5.34 -10.42
C ASP A 67 12.74 -4.80 -9.02
N ALA A 68 11.71 -4.49 -8.23
CA ALA A 68 11.89 -3.84 -6.94
C ALA A 68 12.67 -4.72 -5.95
N ARG A 69 12.43 -6.04 -5.98
CA ARG A 69 13.06 -6.99 -5.06
C ARG A 69 14.54 -7.10 -5.37
N GLN A 70 14.91 -7.29 -6.64
CA GLN A 70 16.31 -7.41 -7.05
C GLN A 70 17.09 -6.12 -6.79
N LEU A 71 16.51 -4.96 -7.14
CA LEU A 71 17.16 -3.69 -6.85
C LEU A 71 17.36 -3.49 -5.35
N CYS A 72 16.38 -3.86 -4.52
CA CYS A 72 16.54 -3.76 -3.06
C CYS A 72 17.67 -4.65 -2.52
N LYS A 73 17.85 -5.87 -3.05
CA LYS A 73 18.99 -6.74 -2.69
C LYS A 73 20.35 -6.12 -3.07
N TYR A 74 20.40 -5.30 -4.12
CA TYR A 74 21.60 -4.60 -4.55
C TYR A 74 21.89 -3.35 -3.70
N VAL A 75 20.87 -2.50 -3.50
CA VAL A 75 21.01 -1.17 -2.89
C VAL A 75 21.11 -1.24 -1.36
N PHE A 76 20.38 -2.16 -0.74
CA PHE A 76 20.27 -2.24 0.71
C PHE A 76 20.93 -3.50 1.24
N GLU A 77 21.38 -3.42 2.49
CA GLU A 77 21.88 -4.57 3.22
C GLU A 77 21.27 -4.63 4.62
N MET A 78 21.23 -5.84 5.14
CA MET A 78 20.91 -6.07 6.54
C MET A 78 22.17 -6.06 7.37
N VAL A 79 22.20 -5.21 8.38
CA VAL A 79 23.30 -5.13 9.35
C VAL A 79 22.81 -5.57 10.70
N ILE A 80 23.54 -6.50 11.32
CA ILE A 80 23.27 -7.01 12.66
C ILE A 80 24.15 -6.23 13.64
N GLY A 81 23.51 -5.47 14.53
CA GLY A 81 24.20 -4.70 15.57
C GLY A 81 23.71 -5.03 16.97
N PRO A 82 24.29 -4.41 18.02
CA PRO A 82 23.89 -4.61 19.41
C PRO A 82 22.43 -4.20 19.69
N LYS A 83 21.84 -3.35 18.84
CA LYS A 83 20.43 -2.92 18.91
C LYS A 83 19.48 -3.80 18.08
N GLY A 84 19.96 -4.91 17.52
CA GLY A 84 19.20 -5.81 16.65
C GLY A 84 19.58 -5.70 15.16
N ARG A 85 18.76 -6.31 14.31
CA ARG A 85 18.93 -6.27 12.85
C ARG A 85 18.29 -5.01 12.28
N ARG A 86 19.05 -4.23 11.51
CA ARG A 86 18.57 -3.02 10.81
C ARG A 86 18.92 -3.10 9.33
N ILE A 87 18.07 -2.54 8.49
CA ILE A 87 18.39 -2.37 7.07
C ILE A 87 19.07 -1.02 6.90
N GLN A 88 20.16 -1.01 6.13
CA GLN A 88 20.90 0.19 5.78
C GLN A 88 21.15 0.23 4.27
N ILE A 89 21.48 1.41 3.78
CA ILE A 89 21.94 1.59 2.40
C ILE A 89 23.36 1.04 2.30
N LYS A 90 23.57 0.06 1.44
CA LYS A 90 24.89 -0.51 1.12
C LYS A 90 25.57 0.31 0.05
N ASN A 91 24.87 0.51 -1.07
CA ASN A 91 25.37 1.22 -2.23
C ASN A 91 24.20 1.94 -2.92
N PHE A 92 24.18 3.27 -2.85
CA PHE A 92 23.12 4.09 -3.47
C PHE A 92 23.51 4.52 -4.90
N THR A 93 23.96 3.56 -5.70
CA THR A 93 24.30 3.77 -7.11
C THR A 93 23.43 2.90 -8.01
N ASP A 94 23.18 3.39 -9.22
CA ASP A 94 22.47 2.66 -10.25
C ASP A 94 23.31 1.45 -10.71
N PRO A 95 22.73 0.25 -10.79
CA PRO A 95 23.47 -0.96 -11.11
C PRO A 95 23.99 -0.99 -12.54
N LEU A 96 23.31 -0.33 -13.49
CA LEU A 96 23.66 -0.32 -14.91
C LEU A 96 24.68 0.77 -15.24
N TYR A 97 24.39 2.01 -14.85
CA TYR A 97 25.18 3.19 -15.22
C TYR A 97 26.21 3.59 -14.16
N LYS A 98 26.19 2.95 -12.99
CA LYS A 98 27.09 3.24 -11.86
C LYS A 98 27.06 4.70 -11.39
N LYS A 99 25.93 5.39 -11.60
CA LYS A 99 25.71 6.78 -11.15
C LYS A 99 25.01 6.81 -9.81
N GLU A 100 25.23 7.86 -9.03
CA GLU A 100 24.52 8.03 -7.76
C GLU A 100 23.01 8.18 -7.98
N ILE A 101 22.23 7.46 -7.18
CA ILE A 101 20.76 7.53 -7.21
C ILE A 101 20.34 8.79 -6.48
N GLY A 102 19.62 9.69 -7.17
CA GLY A 102 19.01 10.87 -6.55
C GLY A 102 17.61 10.59 -6.02
N GLU A 103 16.85 9.74 -6.72
CA GLU A 103 15.50 9.35 -6.33
C GLU A 103 15.26 7.86 -6.60
N LEU A 104 14.74 7.15 -5.60
CA LEU A 104 14.27 5.77 -5.71
C LEU A 104 12.82 5.72 -5.21
N CYS A 105 11.92 5.35 -6.11
CA CYS A 105 10.48 5.20 -5.90
C CYS A 105 10.04 3.79 -6.24
N PHE A 106 9.01 3.31 -5.57
CA PHE A 106 8.42 1.99 -5.77
C PHE A 106 7.00 2.12 -6.27
N PHE A 107 6.62 1.18 -7.13
CA PHE A 107 5.31 1.10 -7.75
C PHE A 107 4.78 -0.32 -7.65
N ARG A 108 3.47 -0.45 -7.51
CA ARG A 108 2.74 -1.71 -7.44
C ARG A 108 1.86 -1.87 -8.66
N LEU A 109 1.93 -3.03 -9.28
CA LEU A 109 0.93 -3.51 -10.22
C LEU A 109 0.08 -4.53 -9.48
N SER A 110 -1.20 -4.21 -9.32
CA SER A 110 -2.14 -5.09 -8.64
C SER A 110 -2.62 -6.17 -9.60
N TYR A 111 -2.56 -7.43 -9.18
CA TYR A 111 -3.02 -8.55 -10.02
C TYR A 111 -4.53 -8.49 -10.31
N ASP A 112 -5.30 -7.95 -9.35
CA ASP A 112 -6.76 -7.83 -9.39
C ASP A 112 -7.25 -6.46 -9.91
N SER A 113 -6.38 -5.70 -10.58
CA SER A 113 -6.77 -4.38 -11.11
C SER A 113 -7.54 -4.52 -12.43
N GLU A 114 -8.65 -3.80 -12.56
CA GLU A 114 -9.32 -3.56 -13.84
C GLU A 114 -8.38 -2.95 -14.89
N THR A 115 -7.30 -2.28 -14.44
CA THR A 115 -6.23 -1.73 -15.28
C THR A 115 -4.88 -2.39 -14.96
N PRO A 116 -4.60 -3.62 -15.44
CA PRO A 116 -3.39 -4.38 -15.09
C PRO A 116 -2.08 -3.72 -15.54
N LEU A 117 -2.18 -2.67 -16.38
CA LEU A 117 -1.06 -1.91 -16.93
C LEU A 117 -0.73 -0.61 -16.18
N LYS A 118 -1.51 -0.28 -15.15
CA LYS A 118 -1.31 0.92 -14.35
C LYS A 118 -0.52 0.57 -13.10
N ALA A 119 0.65 1.18 -12.95
CA ALA A 119 1.49 0.99 -11.78
C ALA A 119 1.21 2.12 -10.76
N GLU A 120 0.79 1.76 -9.56
CA GLU A 120 0.45 2.66 -8.46
C GLU A 120 1.69 2.97 -7.63
N TYR A 121 1.99 4.26 -7.40
CA TYR A 121 3.06 4.62 -6.47
C TYR A 121 2.74 4.19 -5.04
N ILE A 122 3.69 3.55 -4.37
CA ILE A 122 3.51 3.02 -3.00
C ILE A 122 4.51 3.56 -1.97
N GLY A 123 5.60 4.19 -2.40
CA GLY A 123 6.59 4.74 -1.48
C GLY A 123 7.97 4.97 -2.11
N SER A 124 8.87 5.51 -1.32
CA SER A 124 10.25 5.83 -1.64
C SER A 124 11.23 4.94 -0.87
N HIS A 125 12.53 5.09 -1.13
CA HIS A 125 13.58 4.45 -0.32
C HIS A 125 13.50 4.78 1.18
N LYS A 126 13.05 5.98 1.56
CA LYS A 126 12.89 6.36 2.97
C LYS A 126 11.79 5.52 3.62
N ASP A 127 10.65 5.42 2.95
CA ASP A 127 9.51 4.60 3.39
C ASP A 127 9.93 3.13 3.50
N PHE A 128 10.77 2.64 2.57
CA PHE A 128 11.30 1.28 2.60
C PHE A 128 12.21 1.03 3.81
N LEU A 129 13.05 1.98 4.21
CA LEU A 129 13.92 1.87 5.39
C LEU A 129 13.12 1.93 6.69
N GLU A 130 12.05 2.71 6.73
CA GLU A 130 11.23 2.92 7.93
C GLU A 130 10.17 1.81 8.14
N SER A 131 9.51 1.37 7.07
CA SER A 131 8.32 0.51 7.16
C SER A 131 8.61 -0.97 6.94
N ASN A 132 8.44 -1.78 7.99
CA ASN A 132 8.58 -3.24 7.88
C ASN A 132 7.50 -3.88 7.00
N THR A 133 6.28 -3.37 7.09
CA THR A 133 5.15 -3.84 6.28
C THR A 133 5.46 -3.64 4.80
N PHE A 134 6.06 -2.51 4.45
CA PHE A 134 6.41 -2.22 3.07
C PHE A 134 7.48 -3.19 2.54
N ARG A 135 8.52 -3.46 3.31
CA ARG A 135 9.54 -4.46 2.96
C ARG A 135 8.97 -5.85 2.75
N THR A 136 8.07 -6.26 3.64
CA THR A 136 7.41 -7.58 3.57
C THR A 136 6.60 -7.74 2.28
N LYS A 137 6.02 -6.64 1.76
CA LYS A 137 5.31 -6.66 0.48
C LYS A 137 6.24 -6.87 -0.72
N ILE A 138 7.40 -6.20 -0.75
CA ILE A 138 8.35 -6.30 -1.86
C ILE A 138 9.04 -7.67 -1.91
N PHE A 139 9.43 -8.22 -0.76
CA PHE A 139 10.20 -9.47 -0.70
C PHE A 139 9.34 -10.73 -0.71
N TYR A 140 8.03 -10.59 -0.51
CA TYR A 140 7.12 -11.70 -0.23
C TYR A 140 7.58 -12.56 0.97
N LYS A 141 6.65 -13.28 1.61
CA LYS A 141 6.92 -14.01 2.86
C LYS A 141 7.78 -15.27 2.71
N GLU A 142 8.29 -15.56 1.52
CA GLU A 142 8.87 -16.86 1.17
C GLU A 142 10.31 -16.72 0.69
N ASP A 143 11.21 -16.50 1.64
CA ASP A 143 12.38 -17.35 1.93
C ASP A 143 13.18 -16.61 3.01
N PRO A 144 13.44 -17.18 4.20
CA PRO A 144 14.28 -16.52 5.20
C PRO A 144 15.70 -16.20 4.69
N LEU A 145 16.16 -16.87 3.62
CA LEU A 145 17.42 -16.60 2.93
C LEU A 145 17.34 -15.46 1.91
N ASP A 146 16.17 -15.20 1.31
CA ASP A 146 15.97 -14.18 0.27
C ASP A 146 15.36 -12.87 0.79
N ALA A 147 14.56 -12.94 1.85
CA ALA A 147 14.17 -11.77 2.60
C ALA A 147 15.43 -11.26 3.30
N LEU A 148 15.71 -9.95 3.19
CA LEU A 148 16.61 -9.25 4.11
C LEU A 148 16.08 -9.55 5.53
N SER A 149 16.56 -10.62 6.18
CA SER A 149 15.85 -11.33 7.25
C SER A 149 15.85 -10.51 8.55
N VAL A 150 15.00 -9.49 8.61
CA VAL A 150 14.87 -8.58 9.74
C VAL A 150 14.48 -9.38 10.98
N CYS A 151 15.21 -9.19 12.09
CA CYS A 151 14.74 -9.64 13.39
C CYS A 151 13.52 -8.79 13.70
N PHE A 152 12.38 -9.44 13.85
CA PHE A 152 11.15 -8.82 14.34
C PHE A 152 11.37 -8.32 15.77
N HIS A 153 11.96 -7.15 15.94
CA HIS A 153 11.55 -6.30 17.03
C HIS A 153 10.22 -5.72 16.61
N LEU A 154 9.12 -6.38 17.01
CA LEU A 154 7.84 -5.71 17.18
C LEU A 154 8.08 -4.59 18.19
N GLY A 155 8.64 -3.47 17.72
CA GLY A 155 8.64 -2.21 18.42
C GLY A 155 7.19 -1.94 18.75
N LYS A 156 6.89 -2.03 20.05
CA LYS A 156 5.57 -1.86 20.67
C LYS A 156 4.67 -0.95 19.85
N LYS A 157 3.53 -1.53 19.44
CA LYS A 157 2.27 -0.87 19.05
C LYS A 157 2.48 0.41 18.26
N GLN A 158 2.15 0.39 16.96
CA GLN A 158 1.63 1.58 16.31
C GLN A 158 0.72 2.27 17.33
N LYS A 159 1.07 3.48 17.75
CA LYS A 159 0.12 4.36 18.41
C LYS A 159 -0.96 4.59 17.36
N ILE A 160 -1.94 3.69 17.30
CA ILE A 160 -3.31 4.08 17.02
C ILE A 160 -3.46 5.32 17.88
N GLN A 161 -3.68 6.49 17.26
CA GLN A 161 -4.01 7.69 18.01
C GLN A 161 -5.18 7.28 18.89
N ALA A 162 -4.88 7.00 20.17
CA ALA A 162 -5.89 6.61 21.10
C ALA A 162 -6.83 7.80 21.11
N LEU A 163 -8.03 7.63 20.54
CA LEU A 163 -9.12 8.56 20.73
C LEU A 163 -9.08 8.88 22.22
N GLY A 164 -8.82 10.14 22.57
CA GLY A 164 -8.63 10.51 23.97
C GLY A 164 -9.78 9.94 24.79
N ARG A 165 -9.53 9.47 26.02
CA ARG A 165 -10.57 8.80 26.85
C ARG A 165 -11.91 9.56 26.85
N ASN A 166 -11.83 10.89 26.77
CA ASN A 166 -12.97 11.80 26.67
C ASN A 166 -13.76 11.66 25.35
N LYS A 167 -13.10 11.45 24.21
CA LYS A 167 -13.75 11.19 22.91
C LYS A 167 -14.41 9.81 22.86
N ILE A 168 -13.79 8.79 23.46
CA ILE A 168 -14.39 7.45 23.54
C ILE A 168 -15.66 7.49 24.41
N LEU A 169 -15.60 8.15 25.57
CA LEU A 169 -16.77 8.35 26.43
C LEU A 169 -17.88 9.15 25.73
N SER A 170 -17.52 10.18 24.96
CA SER A 170 -18.49 10.96 24.19
C SER A 170 -19.19 10.12 23.12
N ILE A 171 -18.44 9.30 22.37
CA ILE A 171 -19.02 8.40 21.35
C ILE A 171 -19.94 7.37 22.01
N LEU A 172 -19.53 6.82 23.15
CA LEU A 172 -20.31 5.82 23.87
C LEU A 172 -21.61 6.42 24.44
N LEU A 173 -21.56 7.64 24.98
CA LEU A 173 -22.75 8.39 25.42
C LEU A 173 -23.71 8.69 24.26
N THR A 174 -23.18 9.07 23.08
CA THR A 174 -24.04 9.31 21.90
C THR A 174 -24.74 8.06 21.41
N ILE A 175 -24.08 6.89 21.48
CA ILE A 175 -24.69 5.60 21.11
C ILE A 175 -25.80 5.25 22.10
N ILE A 176 -25.56 5.42 23.41
CA ILE A 176 -26.58 5.18 24.44
C ILE A 176 -27.80 6.09 24.23
N LEU A 177 -27.58 7.38 23.95
CA LEU A 177 -28.66 8.33 23.69
C LEU A 177 -29.50 7.91 22.47
N LEU A 178 -28.86 7.49 21.38
CA LEU A 178 -29.55 7.00 20.18
C LEU A 178 -30.40 5.75 20.47
N LEU A 179 -29.88 4.82 21.28
CA LEU A 179 -30.64 3.64 21.70
C LEU A 179 -31.86 4.00 22.55
N ILE A 180 -31.73 4.98 23.46
CA ILE A 180 -32.86 5.48 24.26
C ILE A 180 -33.92 6.09 23.34
N ILE A 181 -33.53 6.97 22.41
CA ILE A 181 -34.47 7.59 21.46
C ILE A 181 -35.17 6.52 20.61
N ALA A 182 -34.43 5.55 20.08
CA ALA A 182 -34.99 4.45 19.31
C ALA A 182 -36.00 3.63 20.13
N SER A 183 -35.69 3.32 21.39
CA SER A 183 -36.60 2.60 22.28
C SER A 183 -37.88 3.39 22.58
N PHE A 184 -37.78 4.71 22.77
CA PHE A 184 -38.94 5.58 22.92
C PHE A 184 -39.81 5.62 21.66
N LEU A 185 -39.20 5.72 20.48
CA LEU A 185 -39.92 5.69 19.21
C LEU A 185 -40.67 4.38 19.02
N ILE A 186 -40.06 3.24 19.39
CA ILE A 186 -40.71 1.93 19.34
C ILE A 186 -41.91 1.88 20.30
N LEU A 187 -41.76 2.35 21.54
CA LEU A 187 -42.87 2.38 22.51
C LEU A 187 -44.02 3.30 22.08
N ILE A 188 -43.71 4.45 21.48
CA ILE A 188 -44.72 5.36 20.92
C ILE A 188 -45.40 4.70 19.72
N ALA A 189 -44.64 4.06 18.83
CA ALA A 189 -45.18 3.32 17.69
C ALA A 189 -46.11 2.19 18.16
N GLU A 190 -45.73 1.39 19.15
CA GLU A 190 -46.57 0.32 19.71
C GLU A 190 -47.85 0.87 20.36
N LYS A 191 -47.77 1.94 21.16
CA LYS A 191 -48.97 2.59 21.74
C LYS A 191 -49.86 3.24 20.67
N GLY A 192 -49.27 3.80 19.62
CA GLY A 192 -49.97 4.34 18.46
C GLY A 192 -50.69 3.23 17.67
N TYR A 193 -50.00 2.12 17.41
CA TYR A 193 -50.56 0.94 16.75
C TYR A 193 -51.69 0.32 17.56
N LEU A 194 -51.57 0.24 18.89
CA LEU A 194 -52.63 -0.24 19.77
C LEU A 194 -53.86 0.69 19.78
N ARG A 195 -53.68 2.00 19.65
CA ARG A 195 -54.80 2.96 19.52
C ARG A 195 -55.48 2.86 18.15
N PHE A 196 -54.73 2.73 17.06
CA PHE A 196 -55.30 2.55 15.72
C PHE A 196 -55.91 1.15 15.50
N GLY A 197 -55.33 0.09 16.06
CA GLY A 197 -55.82 -1.28 15.98
C GLY A 197 -57.15 -1.49 16.73
N LYS A 198 -57.36 -0.81 17.87
CA LYS A 198 -58.67 -0.80 18.55
C LYS A 198 -59.73 0.03 17.80
N GLY A 199 -59.33 1.07 17.06
CA GLY A 199 -60.22 1.86 16.21
C GLY A 199 -60.75 1.08 15.00
N TYR A 200 -59.89 0.30 14.34
CA TYR A 200 -60.29 -0.53 13.20
C TYR A 200 -61.21 -1.70 13.58
N LEU A 201 -61.02 -2.30 14.77
CA LEU A 201 -61.88 -3.37 15.28
C LEU A 201 -63.28 -2.87 15.69
N PHE A 202 -63.41 -1.61 16.12
CA PHE A 202 -64.72 -1.02 16.45
C PHE A 202 -65.51 -0.52 15.23
N SER A 203 -64.85 -0.26 14.09
CA SER A 203 -65.54 0.11 12.85
C SER A 203 -66.13 -1.12 12.15
N LYS A 204 -65.41 -2.25 12.12
CA LYS A 204 -65.87 -3.47 11.43
C LYS A 204 -67.09 -4.12 12.10
N LYS A 205 -67.29 -3.94 13.40
CA LYS A 205 -68.45 -4.44 14.15
C LYS A 205 -69.73 -3.62 14.00
N ARG A 206 -69.70 -2.51 13.25
CA ARG A 206 -70.86 -1.62 13.04
C ARG A 206 -71.50 -1.75 11.65
N TYR A 207 -70.99 -2.66 10.81
CA TYR A 207 -71.46 -2.88 9.43
C TYR A 207 -71.82 -4.35 9.14
N GLU A 208 -72.02 -5.18 10.18
CA GLU A 208 -72.67 -6.51 10.08
C GLU A 208 -74.00 -6.49 10.83
#